data_AF-A0AAD1MCS2-F1
#
_entry.id   AF-A0AAD1MCS2-F1
#
_cell.length_a   1.000
_cell.length_b   1.000
_cell.length_c   1.000
_cell.angle_alpha   90.00
_cell.angle_beta   90.00
_cell.angle_gamma   90.00
#
_symmetry.space_group_name_H-M   'P 1'
#
loop_
_entity.id
_entity.type
_entity.pdbx_description
1 polymer ?
#
loop_
_entity_poly.entity_id
_entity_poly.type
_entity_poly.pdbx_seq_one_letter_code
_entity_poly.pdbx_strand_id
1 'polypeptide(L)'
;MAQTRGVRGAVGRCMGTFAPPVITGVVVAGSVVIPAVTQSAAPAAELPTASTATAPMAYPSVPVAPVPLTPSTGASVVVPSRVAESSQLPAVIAHATVSTVSASDVATPTALVAARVFATPTAAPVRVDTSAHKTVALAAAVPGPLAEVADMVRYFIGNGVDAPADCTGAACNGGNGGILFGNGGNGANGGRGGNAGLFMGIGGDGGDGADAVYDDDGNQLSAAVDGGAGGAGAALFGYGGSGGAGGADIRAIGDAFGADGGVGGKGGVFGSGGRGGAGGKAITESGNAVAGDGGAGGAGTIGSGGKGGKGGDAEATSDDVADVAFGGEGGRGGDAAYGASGNGGDGGYGDAYNVAQGVGGPGGAGGKVGIGAGGHGGDGGGAYSDDGGAFGGDGGAGGSGAALSSGGNGGDGGGSATWGTGEASGGAGGAGGKGGPLGSTGRPGTSGSSDNDVDGNITGTTAKASKPSAKASKSAANGPDSAAKAPKSAAKGKRG
;
A
#
# COMPACT_ATOMS: atom_id res chain seq x y z
N MET A 1 48.84 -21.14 -47.75
CA MET A 1 47.65 -21.86 -48.31
C MET A 1 47.84 -23.35 -48.07
N ALA A 2 47.17 -23.91 -47.07
CA ALA A 2 47.02 -25.36 -46.81
C ALA A 2 45.94 -25.49 -45.71
N GLN A 3 44.71 -25.90 -46.04
CA GLN A 3 44.15 -27.26 -46.11
C GLN A 3 43.77 -27.90 -44.75
N THR A 4 42.44 -28.00 -44.57
CA THR A 4 41.64 -29.09 -43.96
C THR A 4 41.82 -29.50 -42.49
N ARG A 5 40.73 -29.43 -41.74
CA ARG A 5 39.92 -30.61 -41.35
C ARG A 5 38.63 -30.21 -40.63
N GLY A 6 37.52 -30.80 -41.04
CA GLY A 6 36.22 -30.71 -40.37
C GLY A 6 36.03 -31.79 -39.32
N VAL A 7 35.08 -31.56 -38.41
CA VAL A 7 34.45 -32.59 -37.57
C VAL A 7 32.95 -32.30 -37.53
N ARG A 8 32.18 -33.23 -38.11
CA ARG A 8 30.74 -33.38 -37.93
C ARG A 8 30.51 -34.17 -36.65
N GLY A 9 29.77 -33.62 -35.69
CA GLY A 9 29.25 -34.34 -34.54
C GLY A 9 27.75 -34.54 -34.68
N ALA A 10 27.34 -35.80 -34.85
CA ALA A 10 25.95 -36.24 -34.85
C ALA A 10 25.43 -36.31 -33.41
N VAL A 11 24.26 -35.73 -33.13
CA VAL A 11 23.50 -36.01 -31.91
C VAL A 11 22.14 -36.57 -32.35
N GLY A 12 21.95 -37.85 -32.07
CA GLY A 12 20.73 -38.60 -32.35
C GLY A 12 19.57 -38.14 -31.46
N ARG A 13 18.40 -38.03 -32.09
CA ARG A 13 17.10 -37.86 -31.41
C ARG A 13 16.68 -39.19 -30.79
N CYS A 14 16.50 -39.24 -29.48
CA CYS A 14 15.64 -40.22 -28.82
C CYS A 14 14.28 -39.56 -28.55
N MET A 15 13.26 -39.97 -29.31
CA MET A 15 11.86 -39.69 -28.99
C MET A 15 11.43 -40.68 -27.91
N GLY A 16 11.23 -40.18 -26.68
CA GLY A 16 10.58 -40.88 -25.60
C GLY A 16 9.16 -40.34 -25.43
N THR A 17 8.17 -41.12 -25.89
CA THR A 17 6.74 -40.91 -25.66
C THR A 17 6.41 -41.22 -24.20
N PHE A 18 6.09 -40.20 -23.41
CA PHE A 18 5.45 -40.36 -22.10
C PHE A 18 3.96 -40.00 -22.23
N ALA A 19 3.11 -41.02 -22.06
CA ALA A 19 1.68 -40.86 -21.91
C ALA A 19 1.35 -40.37 -20.48
N PRO A 20 0.45 -39.39 -20.31
CA PRO A 20 -0.08 -39.06 -18.99
C PRO A 20 -1.17 -40.08 -18.57
N PRO A 21 -1.28 -40.43 -17.27
CA PRO A 21 -2.39 -41.24 -16.79
C PRO A 21 -3.70 -40.42 -16.81
N VAL A 22 -4.72 -40.99 -17.44
CA VAL A 22 -6.11 -40.56 -17.36
C VAL A 22 -6.63 -40.89 -15.96
N ILE A 23 -6.86 -39.88 -15.13
CA ILE A 23 -7.64 -40.02 -13.89
C ILE A 23 -9.05 -39.54 -14.19
N THR A 24 -9.95 -40.49 -14.41
CA THR A 24 -11.39 -40.27 -14.55
C THR A 24 -11.98 -39.98 -13.18
N GLY A 25 -11.96 -38.72 -12.75
CA GLY A 25 -12.69 -38.24 -11.59
C GLY A 25 -14.01 -37.61 -12.01
N VAL A 26 -15.10 -38.35 -11.87
CA VAL A 26 -16.47 -37.82 -12.02
C VAL A 26 -16.74 -36.90 -10.82
N VAL A 27 -16.72 -35.59 -11.04
CA VAL A 27 -17.29 -34.60 -10.12
C VAL A 27 -18.66 -34.22 -10.67
N VAL A 28 -19.71 -34.67 -9.99
CA VAL A 28 -21.08 -34.20 -10.23
C VAL A 28 -21.17 -32.78 -9.66
N ALA A 29 -20.88 -31.80 -10.50
CA ALA A 29 -21.18 -30.40 -10.21
C ALA A 29 -22.67 -30.16 -10.50
N GLY A 30 -23.49 -30.17 -9.45
CA GLY A 30 -24.83 -29.62 -9.47
C GLY A 30 -24.74 -28.10 -9.57
N SER A 31 -24.73 -27.57 -10.79
CA SER A 31 -24.82 -26.13 -11.06
C SER A 31 -26.21 -25.64 -10.66
N VAL A 32 -26.33 -25.00 -9.51
CA VAL A 32 -27.49 -24.16 -9.21
C VAL A 32 -27.32 -22.86 -9.99
N VAL A 33 -28.03 -22.77 -11.12
CA VAL A 33 -28.19 -21.53 -11.89
C VAL A 33 -29.12 -20.63 -11.10
N ILE A 34 -28.58 -19.66 -10.37
CA ILE A 34 -29.37 -18.54 -9.82
C ILE A 34 -29.50 -17.52 -10.96
N PRO A 35 -30.71 -17.19 -11.43
CA PRO A 35 -30.88 -16.20 -12.48
C PRO A 35 -30.39 -14.83 -12.00
N ALA A 36 -29.52 -14.21 -12.80
CA ALA A 36 -29.14 -12.82 -12.64
C ALA A 36 -30.39 -11.94 -12.73
N VAL A 37 -30.78 -11.34 -11.62
CA VAL A 37 -31.79 -10.28 -11.61
C VAL A 37 -31.10 -9.01 -12.09
N THR A 38 -31.20 -8.73 -13.39
CA THR A 38 -30.89 -7.41 -13.93
C THR A 38 -31.95 -6.43 -13.42
N GLN A 39 -31.67 -5.70 -12.34
CA GLN A 39 -32.50 -4.56 -11.95
C GLN A 39 -32.03 -3.33 -12.71
N SER A 40 -32.95 -2.85 -13.53
CA SER A 40 -32.91 -1.63 -14.34
C SER A 40 -32.46 -0.42 -13.52
N ALA A 41 -31.43 0.27 -14.00
CA ALA A 41 -31.12 1.62 -13.56
C ALA A 41 -32.36 2.53 -13.76
N ALA A 42 -32.77 3.21 -12.70
CA ALA A 42 -33.74 4.30 -12.80
C ALA A 42 -33.04 5.53 -13.39
N PRO A 43 -33.70 6.31 -14.28
CA PRO A 43 -33.08 7.46 -14.93
C PRO A 43 -32.82 8.58 -13.92
N ALA A 44 -31.63 9.18 -14.04
CA ALA A 44 -31.23 10.40 -13.34
C ALA A 44 -32.16 11.56 -13.73
N ALA A 45 -32.73 12.21 -12.73
CA ALA A 45 -33.46 13.46 -12.92
C ALA A 45 -32.47 14.61 -13.11
N GLU A 46 -32.60 15.33 -14.23
CA GLU A 46 -31.91 16.59 -14.51
C GLU A 46 -32.22 17.64 -13.42
N LEU A 47 -31.16 18.21 -12.83
CA LEU A 47 -31.23 19.44 -12.03
C LEU A 47 -30.95 20.65 -12.93
N PRO A 48 -31.70 21.76 -12.79
CA PRO A 48 -31.54 22.93 -13.64
C PRO A 48 -30.29 23.73 -13.26
N THR A 49 -29.63 24.23 -14.30
CA THR A 49 -28.49 25.16 -14.28
C THR A 49 -28.88 26.50 -13.65
N ALA A 50 -28.27 26.85 -12.51
CA ALA A 50 -28.29 28.19 -11.96
C ALA A 50 -26.91 28.84 -12.09
N SER A 51 -26.82 29.79 -13.03
CA SER A 51 -25.71 30.73 -13.17
C SER A 51 -25.74 31.71 -11.99
N THR A 52 -24.64 31.82 -11.24
CA THR A 52 -24.43 32.95 -10.31
C THR A 52 -23.03 33.51 -10.49
N ALA A 53 -23.00 34.81 -10.71
CA ALA A 53 -21.83 35.63 -10.91
C ALA A 53 -21.04 35.80 -9.61
N THR A 54 -19.73 35.72 -9.72
CA THR A 54 -18.73 35.98 -8.69
C THR A 54 -18.69 37.47 -8.32
N ALA A 55 -18.84 37.78 -7.04
CA ALA A 55 -18.42 39.05 -6.45
C ALA A 55 -17.27 38.77 -5.46
N PRO A 56 -16.20 39.58 -5.43
CA PRO A 56 -15.06 39.36 -4.55
C PRO A 56 -15.39 39.80 -3.12
N MET A 57 -15.18 38.90 -2.15
CA MET A 57 -15.21 39.23 -0.72
C MET A 57 -13.81 39.65 -0.26
N ALA A 58 -13.71 40.87 0.25
CA ALA A 58 -12.53 41.41 0.90
C ALA A 58 -12.43 40.90 2.35
N TYR A 59 -11.26 40.38 2.74
CA TYR A 59 -10.94 40.04 4.12
C TYR A 59 -10.31 41.24 4.85
N PRO A 60 -10.73 41.58 6.07
CA PRO A 60 -9.99 42.52 6.91
C PRO A 60 -8.82 41.81 7.60
N SER A 61 -7.61 42.35 7.43
CA SER A 61 -6.41 41.95 8.15
C SER A 61 -6.39 42.52 9.57
N VAL A 62 -6.16 41.66 10.57
CA VAL A 62 -5.89 42.05 11.96
C VAL A 62 -4.40 41.81 12.23
N PRO A 63 -3.64 42.81 12.72
CA PRO A 63 -2.24 42.62 13.04
C PRO A 63 -2.09 41.94 14.42
N VAL A 64 -1.36 40.81 14.46
CA VAL A 64 -0.94 40.16 15.70
C VAL A 64 0.48 40.61 16.03
N ALA A 65 0.68 41.15 17.22
CA ALA A 65 1.98 41.57 17.73
C ALA A 65 2.79 40.35 18.26
N PRO A 66 4.14 40.35 18.14
CA PRO A 66 4.98 39.23 18.56
C PRO A 66 5.13 39.18 20.10
N VAL A 67 5.02 37.98 20.66
CA VAL A 67 5.30 37.67 22.08
C VAL A 67 6.76 37.23 22.23
N PRO A 68 7.53 37.76 23.19
CA PRO A 68 8.93 37.35 23.40
C PRO A 68 9.02 36.02 24.17
N LEU A 69 9.84 35.09 23.66
CA LEU A 69 10.20 33.84 24.32
C LEU A 69 11.27 34.10 25.39
N THR A 70 11.05 33.58 26.60
CA THR A 70 12.07 33.44 27.65
C THR A 70 12.39 31.95 27.86
N PRO A 71 13.65 31.57 28.13
CA PRO A 71 14.07 30.19 28.18
C PRO A 71 13.72 29.57 29.54
N SER A 72 13.03 28.43 29.55
CA SER A 72 12.87 27.60 30.75
C SER A 72 13.89 26.45 30.74
N THR A 73 14.69 26.41 31.79
CA THR A 73 15.71 25.42 32.12
C THR A 73 15.09 24.13 32.67
N GLY A 74 15.59 23.00 32.19
CA GLY A 74 15.79 21.77 32.98
C GLY A 74 14.56 20.91 33.29
N ALA A 75 14.32 19.90 32.45
CA ALA A 75 13.56 18.71 32.84
C ALA A 75 14.43 17.46 32.58
N SER A 76 14.84 16.81 33.67
CA SER A 76 15.56 15.55 33.67
C SER A 76 14.62 14.40 33.28
N VAL A 77 14.92 13.69 32.20
CA VAL A 77 14.20 12.48 31.80
C VAL A 77 14.82 11.29 32.51
N VAL A 78 14.04 10.66 33.38
CA VAL A 78 14.33 9.34 33.96
C VAL A 78 13.91 8.28 32.93
N VAL A 79 14.88 7.51 32.42
CA VAL A 79 14.61 6.36 31.55
C VAL A 79 14.48 5.10 32.40
N PRO A 80 13.37 4.33 32.33
CA PRO A 80 13.32 3.01 32.95
C PRO A 80 14.03 1.98 32.05
N SER A 81 15.16 1.45 32.50
CA SER A 81 15.79 0.28 31.87
C SER A 81 14.90 -0.96 32.09
N ARG A 82 14.43 -1.58 31.00
CA ARG A 82 13.84 -2.93 31.03
C ARG A 82 14.97 -3.94 31.10
N VAL A 83 15.11 -4.59 32.25
CA VAL A 83 15.97 -5.78 32.44
C VAL A 83 15.23 -7.00 31.93
N ALA A 84 15.90 -7.78 31.08
CA ALA A 84 15.43 -9.08 30.63
C ALA A 84 15.31 -10.05 31.81
N GLU A 85 14.15 -10.71 31.93
CA GLU A 85 13.95 -11.81 32.88
C GLU A 85 14.82 -13.01 32.49
N SER A 86 15.75 -13.36 33.38
CA SER A 86 16.31 -14.71 33.47
C SER A 86 16.18 -15.17 34.91
N SER A 87 15.55 -16.33 35.07
CA SER A 87 15.21 -16.98 36.33
C SER A 87 16.45 -17.58 37.01
N GLN A 88 16.75 -17.18 38.26
CA GLN A 88 17.03 -18.06 39.43
C GLN A 88 17.51 -17.24 40.66
N LEU A 89 17.02 -17.64 41.84
CA LEU A 89 17.06 -17.05 43.21
C LEU A 89 18.44 -17.10 43.95
N PRO A 90 18.62 -16.59 45.21
CA PRO A 90 17.99 -15.47 45.95
C PRO A 90 18.96 -14.48 46.67
N ALA A 91 18.43 -13.28 46.94
CA ALA A 91 18.62 -12.36 48.09
C ALA A 91 20.02 -12.06 48.70
N VAL A 92 20.49 -10.81 48.54
CA VAL A 92 21.23 -10.03 49.57
C VAL A 92 20.89 -8.53 49.44
N ILE A 93 20.59 -7.90 50.59
CA ILE A 93 20.31 -6.47 50.78
C ILE A 93 21.65 -5.70 50.91
N ALA A 94 21.91 -4.65 50.12
CA ALA A 94 22.84 -3.58 50.49
C ALA A 94 22.72 -2.30 49.62
N HIS A 95 22.47 -1.19 50.31
CA HIS A 95 22.91 0.20 50.11
C HIS A 95 23.24 0.75 48.70
N ALA A 96 22.49 1.80 48.31
CA ALA A 96 22.82 2.69 47.21
C ALA A 96 23.97 3.65 47.57
N THR A 97 25.07 3.60 46.83
CA THR A 97 26.13 4.61 46.81
C THR A 97 26.06 5.41 45.51
N VAL A 98 25.93 6.73 45.63
CA VAL A 98 26.05 7.68 44.52
C VAL A 98 27.52 7.74 44.10
N SER A 99 27.82 7.37 42.85
CA SER A 99 29.14 7.55 42.25
C SER A 99 29.08 8.65 41.20
N THR A 100 29.85 9.72 41.43
CA THR A 100 30.18 10.76 40.45
C THR A 100 31.19 10.22 39.45
N VAL A 101 30.88 10.27 38.15
CA VAL A 101 31.83 9.92 37.08
C VAL A 101 32.30 11.20 36.40
N SER A 102 33.62 11.41 36.44
CA SER A 102 34.35 12.46 35.72
C SER A 102 34.53 12.08 34.24
N ALA A 103 34.49 13.10 33.38
CA ALA A 103 34.68 12.98 31.94
C ALA A 103 36.15 12.76 31.56
N SER A 104 36.43 11.71 30.80
CA SER A 104 37.53 11.62 29.82
C SER A 104 37.21 10.51 28.80
N ASP A 105 37.61 10.77 27.56
CA ASP A 105 37.87 9.84 26.44
C ASP A 105 36.89 9.79 25.25
N VAL A 106 37.32 10.57 24.25
CA VAL A 106 37.23 10.56 22.79
C VAL A 106 36.74 9.27 22.10
N ALA A 107 35.57 9.40 21.47
CA ALA A 107 35.15 9.04 20.10
C ALA A 107 35.62 7.73 19.40
N THR A 108 34.61 6.90 19.06
CA THR A 108 34.44 6.18 17.78
C THR A 108 32.95 6.18 17.44
N PRO A 109 32.48 6.58 16.24
CA PRO A 109 31.05 6.63 15.96
C PRO A 109 30.54 5.23 15.57
N THR A 110 29.71 4.65 16.43
CA THR A 110 28.90 3.47 16.12
C THR A 110 27.53 3.94 15.63
N ALA A 111 27.03 3.30 14.58
CA ALA A 111 25.78 3.62 13.87
C ALA A 111 24.61 3.94 14.83
N LEU A 112 24.02 5.13 14.66
CA LEU A 112 22.79 5.53 15.33
C LEU A 112 21.62 4.77 14.70
N VAL A 113 21.13 3.74 15.39
CA VAL A 113 19.77 3.22 15.18
C VAL A 113 18.82 4.23 15.80
N ALA A 114 18.17 5.04 14.95
CA ALA A 114 17.15 6.00 15.37
C ALA A 114 15.86 5.26 15.76
N ALA A 115 15.76 4.84 17.03
CA ALA A 115 14.49 4.39 17.59
C ALA A 115 13.53 5.59 17.71
N ARG A 116 12.51 5.66 16.84
CA ARG A 116 11.46 6.68 16.94
C ARG A 116 10.33 6.22 17.87
N VAL A 117 10.07 7.04 18.89
CA VAL A 117 8.85 7.02 19.70
C VAL A 117 7.94 8.11 19.14
N PHE A 118 6.84 7.73 18.50
CA PHE A 118 5.82 8.68 18.06
C PHE A 118 4.80 8.93 19.16
N ALA A 119 4.69 10.19 19.60
CA ALA A 119 3.60 10.65 20.43
C ALA A 119 2.39 10.95 19.53
N THR A 120 1.29 10.25 19.75
CA THR A 120 0.01 10.47 19.07
C THR A 120 -0.62 11.80 19.52
N PRO A 121 -0.99 12.72 18.62
CA PRO A 121 -1.79 13.89 19.00
C PRO A 121 -3.21 13.44 19.35
N THR A 122 -3.60 13.63 20.61
CA THR A 122 -4.98 13.44 21.07
C THR A 122 -5.78 14.69 20.72
N ALA A 123 -6.52 14.66 19.61
CA ALA A 123 -7.44 15.73 19.25
C ALA A 123 -8.74 15.59 20.06
N ALA A 124 -8.99 16.57 20.94
CA ALA A 124 -10.28 16.72 21.61
C ALA A 124 -11.35 17.25 20.62
N PRO A 125 -12.61 16.82 20.73
CA PRO A 125 -13.66 17.27 19.82
C PRO A 125 -14.11 18.71 20.13
N VAL A 126 -13.94 19.61 19.17
CA VAL A 126 -14.55 20.94 19.16
C VAL A 126 -15.97 20.80 18.60
N ARG A 127 -16.99 21.07 19.44
CA ARG A 127 -18.37 21.28 18.98
C ARG A 127 -18.52 22.69 18.45
N VAL A 128 -18.94 22.82 17.20
CA VAL A 128 -19.42 24.08 16.63
C VAL A 128 -20.92 23.95 16.42
N ASP A 129 -21.69 24.72 17.18
CA ASP A 129 -23.12 24.97 16.93
C ASP A 129 -23.24 26.01 15.82
N THR A 130 -23.89 25.68 14.72
CA THR A 130 -24.37 26.68 13.74
C THR A 130 -25.86 26.52 13.47
N SER A 131 -26.58 27.56 13.89
CA SER A 131 -28.00 27.78 13.66
C SER A 131 -28.32 28.22 12.22
N ALA A 132 -29.38 27.60 11.69
CA ALA A 132 -30.46 28.16 10.87
C ALA A 132 -30.12 28.93 9.57
N HIS A 133 -30.12 28.22 8.44
CA HIS A 133 -30.56 28.77 7.17
C HIS A 133 -32.05 28.48 6.95
N LYS A 134 -32.86 29.54 6.89
CA LYS A 134 -34.26 29.51 6.44
C LYS A 134 -34.29 29.36 4.92
N THR A 135 -34.70 28.21 4.43
CA THR A 135 -35.11 27.98 3.04
C THR A 135 -36.62 27.75 2.94
N VAL A 136 -37.16 28.24 1.82
CA VAL A 136 -38.57 28.23 1.43
C VAL A 136 -39.14 26.81 1.46
N ALA A 137 -40.29 26.65 2.11
CA ALA A 137 -41.01 25.38 2.22
C ALA A 137 -41.54 24.94 0.85
N LEU A 138 -40.81 24.02 0.20
CA LEU A 138 -41.42 23.06 -0.71
C LEU A 138 -42.34 22.16 0.13
N ALA A 139 -43.57 21.95 -0.33
CA ALA A 139 -44.53 21.06 0.32
C ALA A 139 -43.87 19.70 0.60
N ALA A 140 -43.72 19.38 1.88
CA ALA A 140 -43.27 18.07 2.33
C ALA A 140 -44.27 17.03 1.80
N ALA A 141 -43.84 16.25 0.81
CA ALA A 141 -44.55 15.04 0.43
C ALA A 141 -44.59 14.17 1.69
N VAL A 142 -45.79 13.99 2.26
CA VAL A 142 -45.99 13.08 3.40
C VAL A 142 -45.48 11.72 2.93
N PRO A 143 -44.43 11.15 3.58
CA PRO A 143 -43.98 9.81 3.23
C PRO A 143 -45.17 8.88 3.40
N GLY A 144 -45.65 8.32 2.29
CA GLY A 144 -46.70 7.31 2.36
C GLY A 144 -46.19 6.12 3.19
N PRO A 145 -47.08 5.28 3.74
CA PRO A 145 -46.71 4.13 4.59
C PRO A 145 -45.74 3.13 3.93
N LEU A 146 -45.52 3.22 2.62
CA LEU A 146 -44.51 2.45 1.89
C LEU A 146 -43.08 3.00 2.05
N ALA A 147 -42.89 4.27 2.38
CA ALA A 147 -41.57 4.87 2.61
C ALA A 147 -40.95 4.37 3.92
N GLU A 148 -41.73 4.27 5.00
CA GLU A 148 -41.26 3.70 6.27
C GLU A 148 -40.88 2.21 6.14
N VAL A 149 -41.64 1.44 5.36
CA VAL A 149 -41.31 0.03 5.06
C VAL A 149 -40.07 -0.07 4.18
N ALA A 150 -39.90 0.82 3.21
CA ALA A 150 -38.71 0.86 2.37
C ALA A 150 -37.44 1.20 3.18
N ASP A 151 -37.53 2.12 4.14
CA ASP A 151 -36.41 2.48 5.01
C ASP A 151 -36.04 1.33 5.96
N MET A 152 -37.03 0.63 6.51
CA MET A 152 -36.80 -0.57 7.31
C MET A 152 -36.16 -1.69 6.47
N VAL A 153 -36.64 -1.92 5.24
CA VAL A 153 -36.04 -2.91 4.34
C VAL A 153 -34.60 -2.54 4.00
N ARG A 154 -34.30 -1.27 3.70
CA ARG A 154 -32.93 -0.79 3.41
C ARG A 154 -31.98 -0.99 4.59
N TYR A 155 -32.46 -0.77 5.80
CA TYR A 155 -31.66 -0.96 7.02
C TYR A 155 -31.24 -2.42 7.24
N PHE A 156 -32.10 -3.37 6.90
CA PHE A 156 -31.79 -4.80 7.02
C PHE A 156 -31.16 -5.40 5.76
N ILE A 157 -31.52 -4.88 4.59
CA ILE A 157 -31.19 -5.40 3.26
C ILE A 157 -30.90 -4.21 2.35
N GLY A 158 -29.62 -3.90 2.16
CA GLY A 158 -29.23 -2.76 1.34
C GLY A 158 -27.73 -2.64 1.20
N ASN A 159 -27.27 -2.07 0.08
CA ASN A 159 -25.86 -1.74 -0.04
C ASN A 159 -25.57 -0.43 0.70
N GLY A 160 -24.34 -0.33 1.19
CA GLY A 160 -23.76 0.91 1.64
C GLY A 160 -23.64 1.91 0.49
N VAL A 161 -23.75 3.18 0.82
CA VAL A 161 -23.60 4.28 -0.14
C VAL A 161 -22.11 4.55 -0.32
N ASP A 162 -21.65 4.63 -1.56
CA ASP A 162 -20.28 5.03 -1.87
C ASP A 162 -20.04 6.49 -1.44
N ALA A 163 -18.84 6.77 -0.96
CA ALA A 163 -18.43 8.12 -0.67
C ALA A 163 -18.42 8.98 -1.95
N PRO A 164 -18.90 10.23 -1.90
CA PRO A 164 -18.76 11.18 -3.01
C PRO A 164 -17.28 11.44 -3.31
N ALA A 165 -16.91 11.64 -4.59
CA ALA A 165 -15.52 11.90 -4.96
C ALA A 165 -15.00 13.26 -4.48
N ASP A 166 -15.88 14.23 -4.23
CA ASP A 166 -15.58 15.59 -3.74
C ASP A 166 -15.72 15.72 -2.22
N CYS A 167 -15.83 14.60 -1.52
CA CYS A 167 -15.92 14.57 -0.07
C CYS A 167 -14.65 15.10 0.59
N THR A 168 -14.79 15.54 1.85
CA THR A 168 -13.66 15.78 2.75
C THR A 168 -13.93 15.17 4.12
N GLY A 169 -12.87 14.79 4.83
CA GLY A 169 -12.95 14.24 6.18
C GLY A 169 -13.82 12.97 6.25
N ALA A 170 -14.70 12.89 7.26
CA ALA A 170 -15.46 11.68 7.51
C ALA A 170 -16.52 11.35 6.44
N ALA A 171 -16.93 12.32 5.62
CA ALA A 171 -17.86 12.11 4.50
C ALA A 171 -17.26 11.22 3.39
N CYS A 172 -15.93 11.05 3.42
CA CYS A 172 -15.21 10.19 2.50
C CYS A 172 -15.25 8.70 2.83
N ASN A 173 -15.86 8.33 3.96
CA ASN A 173 -16.05 6.93 4.29
C ASN A 173 -17.26 6.37 3.55
N GLY A 174 -17.08 5.21 2.93
CA GLY A 174 -18.18 4.44 2.39
C GLY A 174 -19.15 4.00 3.49
N GLY A 175 -20.44 4.04 3.19
CA GLY A 175 -21.50 3.59 4.08
C GLY A 175 -21.46 2.08 4.31
N ASN A 176 -21.90 1.62 5.47
CA ASN A 176 -22.07 0.19 5.71
C ASN A 176 -23.31 -0.34 4.96
N GLY A 177 -23.25 -1.60 4.53
CA GLY A 177 -24.42 -2.34 4.07
C GLY A 177 -25.44 -2.58 5.19
N GLY A 178 -26.62 -3.05 4.80
CA GLY A 178 -27.71 -3.41 5.69
C GLY A 178 -27.31 -4.55 6.64
N ILE A 179 -27.94 -4.62 7.81
CA ILE A 179 -27.52 -5.52 8.89
C ILE A 179 -27.48 -6.99 8.48
N LEU A 180 -28.43 -7.46 7.66
CA LEU A 180 -28.53 -8.88 7.32
C LEU A 180 -27.82 -9.18 6.01
N PHE A 181 -28.04 -8.32 5.01
CA PHE A 181 -27.52 -8.50 3.66
C PHE A 181 -27.13 -7.16 3.06
N GLY A 182 -26.03 -7.17 2.31
CA GLY A 182 -25.61 -6.02 1.52
C GLY A 182 -24.11 -5.85 1.49
N ASN A 183 -23.63 -5.18 0.45
CA ASN A 183 -22.24 -4.79 0.33
C ASN A 183 -21.98 -3.49 1.08
N GLY A 184 -20.74 -3.27 1.51
CA GLY A 184 -20.30 -1.94 1.93
C GLY A 184 -20.09 -1.03 0.73
N GLY A 185 -20.27 0.28 0.92
CA GLY A 185 -19.91 1.29 -0.07
C GLY A 185 -18.41 1.57 -0.06
N ASN A 186 -17.87 2.04 -1.17
CA ASN A 186 -16.47 2.40 -1.30
C ASN A 186 -16.17 3.74 -0.61
N GLY A 187 -14.96 3.87 -0.07
CA GLY A 187 -14.43 5.16 0.35
C GLY A 187 -13.88 5.97 -0.84
N ALA A 188 -13.56 7.23 -0.59
CA ALA A 188 -12.89 8.14 -1.54
C ALA A 188 -11.83 8.96 -0.79
N ASN A 189 -10.82 9.53 -1.47
CA ASN A 189 -9.85 10.48 -0.88
C ASN A 189 -9.25 10.04 0.48
N GLY A 190 -8.78 8.79 0.58
CA GLY A 190 -8.24 8.19 1.81
C GLY A 190 -9.29 7.72 2.83
N GLY A 191 -10.57 7.87 2.51
CA GLY A 191 -11.69 7.41 3.34
C GLY A 191 -11.85 5.89 3.31
N ARG A 192 -12.34 5.33 4.41
CA ARG A 192 -12.49 3.87 4.57
C ARG A 192 -13.65 3.33 3.75
N GLY A 193 -13.50 2.11 3.25
CA GLY A 193 -14.62 1.34 2.73
C GLY A 193 -15.58 0.91 3.84
N GLY A 194 -16.85 0.84 3.51
CA GLY A 194 -17.92 0.40 4.41
C GLY A 194 -17.92 -1.12 4.59
N ASN A 195 -18.47 -1.58 5.72
CA ASN A 195 -18.60 -3.01 5.99
C ASN A 195 -19.85 -3.58 5.33
N ALA A 196 -19.80 -4.84 4.90
CA ALA A 196 -20.95 -5.60 4.45
C ALA A 196 -21.86 -6.05 5.60
N GLY A 197 -23.05 -6.56 5.23
CA GLY A 197 -24.03 -7.13 6.17
C GLY A 197 -23.60 -8.43 6.85
N LEU A 198 -24.43 -8.99 7.73
CA LEU A 198 -24.04 -10.13 8.56
C LEU A 198 -23.88 -11.45 7.77
N PHE A 199 -24.80 -11.76 6.87
CA PHE A 199 -24.87 -13.09 6.27
C PHE A 199 -24.18 -13.17 4.91
N MET A 200 -24.34 -12.16 4.07
CA MET A 200 -23.70 -12.09 2.77
C MET A 200 -23.35 -10.65 2.38
N GLY A 201 -22.21 -10.49 1.72
CA GLY A 201 -21.81 -9.22 1.14
C GLY A 201 -20.29 -9.03 1.09
N ILE A 202 -19.88 -8.07 0.28
CA ILE A 202 -18.49 -7.68 0.04
C ILE A 202 -18.25 -6.34 0.74
N GLY A 203 -17.18 -6.23 1.51
CA GLY A 203 -16.76 -4.96 2.08
C GLY A 203 -16.35 -3.99 0.98
N GLY A 204 -16.67 -2.71 1.14
CA GLY A 204 -16.30 -1.69 0.16
C GLY A 204 -14.79 -1.47 0.12
N ASP A 205 -14.28 -1.04 -1.02
CA ASP A 205 -12.88 -0.68 -1.15
C ASP A 205 -12.59 0.62 -0.38
N GLY A 206 -11.39 0.75 0.18
CA GLY A 206 -10.90 2.01 0.68
C GLY A 206 -10.59 2.97 -0.45
N GLY A 207 -10.82 4.26 -0.23
CA GLY A 207 -10.52 5.30 -1.22
C GLY A 207 -9.02 5.53 -1.32
N ASP A 208 -8.52 5.75 -2.53
CA ASP A 208 -7.14 6.19 -2.73
C ASP A 208 -6.91 7.54 -2.05
N GLY A 209 -5.73 7.69 -1.45
CA GLY A 209 -5.26 8.91 -0.84
C GLY A 209 -5.01 10.00 -1.89
N ALA A 210 -5.29 11.25 -1.52
CA ALA A 210 -4.98 12.40 -2.36
C ALA A 210 -3.48 12.70 -2.35
N ASP A 211 -2.94 13.09 -3.50
CA ASP A 211 -1.56 13.56 -3.62
C ASP A 211 -1.34 14.86 -2.84
N ALA A 212 -0.07 15.13 -2.48
CA ALA A 212 0.33 16.41 -1.95
C ALA A 212 0.07 17.53 -2.98
N VAL A 213 -0.37 18.70 -2.50
CA VAL A 213 -0.67 19.85 -3.34
C VAL A 213 0.19 21.03 -2.88
N TYR A 214 0.76 21.74 -3.85
CA TYR A 214 1.61 22.89 -3.66
C TYR A 214 1.04 24.12 -4.37
N ASP A 215 1.30 25.31 -3.83
CA ASP A 215 1.04 26.56 -4.53
C ASP A 215 2.14 26.89 -5.55
N ASP A 216 1.94 27.96 -6.33
CA ASP A 216 2.89 28.41 -7.35
C ASP A 216 4.24 28.85 -6.75
N ASP A 217 4.27 29.20 -5.46
CA ASP A 217 5.48 29.58 -4.72
C ASP A 217 6.21 28.36 -4.11
N GLY A 218 5.65 27.16 -4.27
CA GLY A 218 6.20 25.91 -3.74
C GLY A 218 5.88 25.62 -2.27
N ASN A 219 4.97 26.38 -1.65
CA ASN A 219 4.49 26.07 -0.29
C ASN A 219 3.47 24.94 -0.34
N GLN A 220 3.58 24.01 0.60
CA GLN A 220 2.64 22.89 0.70
C GLN A 220 1.27 23.40 1.17
N LEU A 221 0.25 23.18 0.35
CA LEU A 221 -1.16 23.46 0.66
C LEU A 221 -1.81 22.27 1.36
N SER A 222 -1.46 21.05 0.94
CA SER A 222 -1.87 19.81 1.60
C SER A 222 -0.79 18.75 1.44
N ALA A 223 -0.54 17.98 2.49
CA ALA A 223 0.31 16.79 2.41
C ALA A 223 -0.39 15.67 1.64
N ALA A 224 0.39 14.68 1.20
CA ALA A 224 -0.16 13.43 0.69
C ALA A 224 -0.99 12.74 1.78
N VAL A 225 -2.09 12.12 1.38
CA VAL A 225 -3.05 11.46 2.27
C VAL A 225 -2.90 9.95 2.14
N ASP A 226 -3.01 9.23 3.24
CA ASP A 226 -2.98 7.77 3.23
C ASP A 226 -4.17 7.19 2.46
N GLY A 227 -3.96 6.00 1.92
CA GLY A 227 -5.03 5.19 1.38
C GLY A 227 -6.00 4.70 2.46
N GLY A 228 -7.28 4.71 2.13
CA GLY A 228 -8.33 4.25 3.03
C GLY A 228 -8.27 2.74 3.26
N ALA A 229 -8.63 2.30 4.47
CA ALA A 229 -8.77 0.87 4.75
C ALA A 229 -9.99 0.30 4.00
N GLY A 230 -9.85 -0.91 3.47
CA GLY A 230 -10.97 -1.68 2.93
C GLY A 230 -11.93 -2.12 4.02
N GLY A 231 -13.22 -2.15 3.69
CA GLY A 231 -14.28 -2.59 4.59
C GLY A 231 -14.29 -4.10 4.81
N ALA A 232 -14.81 -4.54 5.94
CA ALA A 232 -14.98 -5.96 6.21
C ALA A 232 -16.10 -6.55 5.32
N GLY A 233 -15.86 -7.76 4.81
CA GLY A 233 -16.89 -8.60 4.21
C GLY A 233 -17.89 -9.08 5.25
N ALA A 234 -18.98 -9.67 4.76
CA ALA A 234 -20.01 -10.22 5.63
C ALA A 234 -19.47 -11.30 6.56
N ALA A 235 -20.04 -11.39 7.77
CA ALA A 235 -19.52 -12.30 8.80
C ALA A 235 -19.56 -13.77 8.38
N LEU A 236 -20.59 -14.21 7.65
CA LEU A 236 -20.71 -15.60 7.21
C LEU A 236 -20.12 -15.82 5.81
N PHE A 237 -20.67 -15.22 4.77
CA PHE A 237 -20.20 -15.36 3.38
C PHE A 237 -19.77 -14.01 2.82
N GLY A 238 -18.50 -13.65 3.01
CA GLY A 238 -18.06 -12.30 2.71
C GLY A 238 -16.60 -12.14 2.33
N TYR A 239 -16.37 -11.27 1.37
CA TYR A 239 -15.03 -10.88 0.91
C TYR A 239 -14.70 -9.51 1.47
N GLY A 240 -13.50 -9.35 2.03
CA GLY A 240 -13.03 -8.04 2.45
C GLY A 240 -12.72 -7.14 1.25
N GLY A 241 -13.00 -5.85 1.39
CA GLY A 241 -12.65 -4.83 0.39
C GLY A 241 -11.14 -4.58 0.35
N SER A 242 -10.64 -4.08 -0.77
CA SER A 242 -9.22 -3.71 -0.90
C SER A 242 -8.94 -2.39 -0.15
N GLY A 243 -7.73 -2.20 0.34
CA GLY A 243 -7.27 -0.87 0.78
C GLY A 243 -6.95 0.02 -0.42
N GLY A 244 -7.13 1.32 -0.26
CA GLY A 244 -6.75 2.33 -1.26
C GLY A 244 -5.25 2.56 -1.30
N ALA A 245 -4.71 3.05 -2.42
CA ALA A 245 -3.31 3.47 -2.51
C ALA A 245 -3.07 4.77 -1.72
N GLY A 246 -1.85 4.99 -1.24
CA GLY A 246 -1.42 6.27 -0.66
C GLY A 246 -1.14 7.32 -1.73
N GLY A 247 -1.37 8.60 -1.39
CA GLY A 247 -1.05 9.74 -2.25
C GLY A 247 0.45 9.94 -2.45
N ALA A 248 0.83 10.48 -3.59
CA ALA A 248 2.21 10.83 -3.91
C ALA A 248 2.58 12.24 -3.43
N ASP A 249 3.86 12.46 -3.18
CA ASP A 249 4.44 13.77 -2.93
C ASP A 249 5.58 14.04 -3.92
N ILE A 250 5.40 15.06 -4.76
CA ILE A 250 6.34 15.44 -5.82
C ILE A 250 6.61 16.93 -5.68
N ARG A 251 7.86 17.30 -5.44
CA ARG A 251 8.27 18.69 -5.26
C ARG A 251 9.66 18.96 -5.79
N ALA A 252 9.96 20.23 -6.08
CA ALA A 252 11.30 20.62 -6.53
C ALA A 252 12.27 20.85 -5.36
N ILE A 253 11.82 21.48 -4.27
CA ILE A 253 12.68 21.86 -3.14
C ILE A 253 12.06 21.42 -1.84
N GLY A 254 12.85 20.77 -0.99
CA GLY A 254 12.50 20.29 0.34
C GLY A 254 12.20 18.79 0.37
N ASP A 255 11.96 18.27 1.56
CA ASP A 255 11.66 16.85 1.76
C ASP A 255 10.28 16.46 1.17
N ALA A 256 10.22 15.33 0.47
CA ALA A 256 9.00 14.74 -0.09
C ALA A 256 8.59 13.48 0.69
N PHE A 257 7.31 13.37 1.04
CA PHE A 257 6.76 12.25 1.81
C PHE A 257 5.54 11.64 1.11
N GLY A 258 5.73 10.46 0.51
CA GLY A 258 4.63 9.65 0.01
C GLY A 258 3.80 9.11 1.18
N ALA A 259 2.49 8.99 0.99
CA ALA A 259 1.58 8.51 2.03
C ALA A 259 1.40 6.99 1.99
N ASP A 260 0.94 6.39 3.08
CA ASP A 260 0.87 4.93 3.18
C ASP A 260 -0.34 4.35 2.43
N GLY A 261 -0.21 3.10 2.00
CA GLY A 261 -1.31 2.32 1.46
C GLY A 261 -2.28 1.84 2.54
N GLY A 262 -3.56 1.79 2.20
CA GLY A 262 -4.61 1.34 3.08
C GLY A 262 -4.58 -0.17 3.36
N VAL A 263 -4.98 -0.58 4.56
CA VAL A 263 -5.09 -2.01 4.92
C VAL A 263 -6.31 -2.64 4.24
N GLY A 264 -6.15 -3.86 3.73
CA GLY A 264 -7.24 -4.67 3.18
C GLY A 264 -8.25 -5.13 4.24
N GLY A 265 -9.52 -5.14 3.88
CA GLY A 265 -10.63 -5.55 4.72
C GLY A 265 -10.62 -7.04 5.07
N LYS A 266 -11.17 -7.39 6.23
CA LYS A 266 -11.29 -8.81 6.65
C LYS A 266 -12.40 -9.50 5.86
N GLY A 267 -12.18 -10.76 5.48
CA GLY A 267 -13.23 -11.63 4.96
C GLY A 267 -14.10 -12.21 6.08
N GLY A 268 -15.21 -12.83 5.70
CA GLY A 268 -16.09 -13.58 6.59
C GLY A 268 -15.52 -14.94 7.02
N VAL A 269 -16.37 -15.74 7.66
CA VAL A 269 -16.08 -17.15 7.95
C VAL A 269 -15.78 -17.89 6.65
N PHE A 270 -16.59 -17.69 5.62
CA PHE A 270 -16.41 -18.20 4.27
C PHE A 270 -16.13 -17.04 3.32
N GLY A 271 -14.86 -16.81 3.03
CA GLY A 271 -14.43 -15.76 2.12
C GLY A 271 -12.98 -15.34 2.35
N SER A 272 -12.48 -14.51 1.43
CA SER A 272 -11.10 -14.06 1.47
C SER A 272 -10.99 -12.65 2.05
N GLY A 273 -9.83 -12.36 2.65
CA GLY A 273 -9.45 -10.99 2.97
C GLY A 273 -9.17 -10.17 1.70
N GLY A 274 -9.37 -8.86 1.80
CA GLY A 274 -9.05 -7.91 0.73
C GLY A 274 -7.56 -7.61 0.65
N ARG A 275 -7.11 -7.08 -0.49
CA ARG A 275 -5.69 -6.71 -0.68
C ARG A 275 -5.37 -5.43 0.07
N GLY A 276 -4.13 -5.28 0.54
CA GLY A 276 -3.62 -3.97 0.94
C GLY A 276 -3.38 -3.07 -0.26
N GLY A 277 -3.45 -1.76 -0.06
CA GLY A 277 -3.15 -0.73 -1.05
C GLY A 277 -1.65 -0.46 -1.17
N ALA A 278 -1.21 0.07 -2.30
CA ALA A 278 0.19 0.45 -2.49
C ALA A 278 0.53 1.75 -1.72
N GLY A 279 1.77 1.89 -1.29
CA GLY A 279 2.30 3.14 -0.78
C GLY A 279 2.48 4.20 -1.87
N GLY A 280 2.47 5.46 -1.47
CA GLY A 280 2.60 6.63 -2.32
C GLY A 280 4.05 6.92 -2.71
N LYS A 281 4.25 7.50 -3.90
CA LYS A 281 5.57 7.87 -4.41
C LYS A 281 6.09 9.12 -3.68
N ALA A 282 7.41 9.22 -3.49
CA ALA A 282 8.08 10.47 -3.10
C ALA A 282 9.10 10.89 -4.16
N ILE A 283 9.09 12.16 -4.60
CA ILE A 283 10.09 12.71 -5.52
C ILE A 283 10.53 14.09 -5.03
N THR A 284 11.84 14.32 -4.93
CA THR A 284 12.40 15.66 -4.72
C THR A 284 13.66 15.94 -5.56
N GLU A 285 13.84 17.20 -5.97
CA GLU A 285 15.07 17.70 -6.61
C GLU A 285 16.03 18.37 -5.61
N SER A 286 15.67 18.42 -4.32
CA SER A 286 16.53 18.86 -3.23
C SER A 286 15.90 18.47 -1.90
N GLY A 287 16.60 17.69 -1.07
CA GLY A 287 16.09 17.15 0.19
C GLY A 287 15.88 15.64 0.14
N ASN A 288 15.22 15.11 1.17
CA ASN A 288 14.95 13.69 1.31
C ASN A 288 13.66 13.29 0.59
N ALA A 289 13.65 12.14 -0.09
CA ALA A 289 12.43 11.51 -0.57
C ALA A 289 12.15 10.25 0.26
N VAL A 290 10.99 10.20 0.92
CA VAL A 290 10.56 9.04 1.70
C VAL A 290 9.22 8.59 1.17
N ALA A 291 9.19 7.46 0.48
CA ALA A 291 7.96 6.92 -0.06
C ALA A 291 7.13 6.22 1.02
N GLY A 292 5.82 6.11 0.77
CA GLY A 292 4.90 5.49 1.71
C GLY A 292 4.97 3.97 1.71
N ASP A 293 4.56 3.36 2.80
CA ASP A 293 4.56 1.90 2.96
C ASP A 293 3.34 1.25 2.29
N GLY A 294 3.48 0.00 1.89
CA GLY A 294 2.38 -0.81 1.41
C GLY A 294 1.44 -1.24 2.55
N GLY A 295 0.13 -1.18 2.28
CA GLY A 295 -0.89 -1.62 3.24
C GLY A 295 -0.88 -3.13 3.47
N ALA A 296 -1.22 -3.56 4.68
CA ALA A 296 -1.34 -5.00 4.97
C ALA A 296 -2.56 -5.64 4.27
N GLY A 297 -2.46 -6.92 3.92
CA GLY A 297 -3.58 -7.71 3.44
C GLY A 297 -4.60 -8.06 4.53
N GLY A 298 -5.86 -8.16 4.14
CA GLY A 298 -6.96 -8.60 4.99
C GLY A 298 -6.85 -10.08 5.36
N ALA A 299 -7.32 -10.45 6.55
CA ALA A 299 -7.35 -11.87 6.93
C ALA A 299 -8.58 -12.58 6.36
N GLY A 300 -8.45 -13.88 6.09
CA GLY A 300 -9.56 -14.79 5.80
C GLY A 300 -9.70 -15.86 6.87
N THR A 301 -10.89 -16.44 7.05
CA THR A 301 -11.07 -17.56 7.98
C THR A 301 -11.01 -18.89 7.22
N ILE A 302 -12.07 -19.21 6.47
CA ILE A 302 -12.11 -20.30 5.49
C ILE A 302 -12.07 -19.65 4.12
N GLY A 303 -10.88 -19.60 3.53
CA GLY A 303 -10.60 -18.84 2.33
C GLY A 303 -9.15 -18.42 2.29
N SER A 304 -8.84 -17.42 1.46
CA SER A 304 -7.48 -16.89 1.38
C SER A 304 -7.28 -15.61 2.17
N GLY A 305 -6.08 -15.43 2.72
CA GLY A 305 -5.63 -14.11 3.14
C GLY A 305 -5.42 -13.21 1.93
N GLY A 306 -5.65 -11.91 2.10
CA GLY A 306 -5.36 -10.91 1.07
C GLY A 306 -3.87 -10.66 0.94
N LYS A 307 -3.41 -10.27 -0.25
CA LYS A 307 -1.99 -9.88 -0.44
C LYS A 307 -1.71 -8.55 0.25
N GLY A 308 -0.48 -8.36 0.72
CA GLY A 308 0.02 -7.03 1.08
C GLY A 308 0.16 -6.15 -0.16
N GLY A 309 0.12 -4.83 0.06
CA GLY A 309 0.39 -3.82 -0.95
C GLY A 309 1.89 -3.61 -1.13
N LYS A 310 2.29 -3.05 -2.26
CA LYS A 310 3.70 -2.70 -2.52
C LYS A 310 4.07 -1.42 -1.79
N GLY A 311 5.32 -1.28 -1.35
CA GLY A 311 5.86 0.01 -0.94
C GLY A 311 5.91 0.99 -2.11
N GLY A 312 5.91 2.28 -1.81
CA GLY A 312 6.06 3.35 -2.80
C GLY A 312 7.52 3.55 -3.21
N ASP A 313 7.75 4.10 -4.39
CA ASP A 313 9.09 4.41 -4.88
C ASP A 313 9.53 5.82 -4.43
N ALA A 314 10.80 5.98 -4.10
CA ALA A 314 11.41 7.25 -3.75
C ALA A 314 12.46 7.66 -4.77
N GLU A 315 12.51 8.96 -5.07
CA GLU A 315 13.45 9.57 -5.99
C GLU A 315 14.00 10.87 -5.41
N ALA A 316 15.32 10.95 -5.19
CA ALA A 316 15.98 12.16 -4.70
C ALA A 316 17.13 12.56 -5.64
N THR A 317 17.08 13.76 -6.19
CA THR A 317 18.22 14.36 -6.88
C THR A 317 18.79 15.41 -5.95
N SER A 318 20.04 15.29 -5.48
CA SER A 318 20.61 16.33 -4.60
C SER A 318 22.14 16.36 -4.62
N ASP A 319 22.66 17.57 -4.50
CA ASP A 319 24.10 17.83 -4.32
C ASP A 319 24.54 17.74 -2.85
N ASP A 320 23.61 17.46 -1.92
CA ASP A 320 23.91 17.20 -0.51
C ASP A 320 24.02 15.69 -0.24
N VAL A 321 25.15 15.27 0.32
CA VAL A 321 25.42 13.87 0.71
C VAL A 321 24.52 13.38 1.84
N ALA A 322 23.87 14.30 2.57
CA ALA A 322 22.95 13.97 3.64
C ALA A 322 21.54 13.58 3.15
N ASP A 323 21.23 13.88 1.89
CA ASP A 323 19.91 13.61 1.32
C ASP A 323 19.80 12.16 0.84
N VAL A 324 18.60 11.59 1.02
CA VAL A 324 18.35 10.16 0.78
C VAL A 324 17.01 9.94 0.09
N ALA A 325 16.96 8.96 -0.83
CA ALA A 325 15.75 8.38 -1.40
C ALA A 325 15.45 7.03 -0.73
N PHE A 326 14.46 7.00 0.17
CA PHE A 326 14.00 5.81 0.87
C PHE A 326 12.71 5.25 0.25
N GLY A 327 12.83 4.11 -0.44
CA GLY A 327 11.68 3.34 -0.90
C GLY A 327 10.88 2.79 0.28
N GLY A 328 9.55 2.72 0.12
CA GLY A 328 8.64 2.28 1.17
C GLY A 328 8.67 0.77 1.40
N GLU A 329 8.28 0.32 2.60
CA GLU A 329 8.22 -1.10 2.93
C GLU A 329 7.06 -1.79 2.20
N GLY A 330 7.24 -3.07 1.86
CA GLY A 330 6.16 -3.91 1.37
C GLY A 330 5.18 -4.31 2.48
N GLY A 331 3.89 -4.26 2.19
CA GLY A 331 2.84 -4.64 3.14
C GLY A 331 2.84 -6.12 3.48
N ARG A 332 2.52 -6.48 4.72
CA ARG A 332 2.39 -7.88 5.14
C ARG A 332 1.19 -8.56 4.46
N GLY A 333 1.34 -9.82 4.06
CA GLY A 333 0.25 -10.68 3.61
C GLY A 333 -0.74 -11.06 4.73
N GLY A 334 -2.01 -11.16 4.37
CA GLY A 334 -3.10 -11.50 5.28
C GLY A 334 -3.05 -12.95 5.75
N ASP A 335 -3.39 -13.17 7.02
CA ASP A 335 -3.44 -14.52 7.59
C ASP A 335 -4.72 -15.28 7.14
N ALA A 336 -4.66 -16.61 7.17
CA ALA A 336 -5.80 -17.49 6.92
C ALA A 336 -5.91 -18.59 8.01
N ALA A 337 -7.10 -18.97 8.45
CA ALA A 337 -7.22 -20.15 9.33
C ALA A 337 -7.15 -21.45 8.50
N TYR A 338 -7.89 -21.48 7.39
CA TYR A 338 -7.97 -22.59 6.45
C TYR A 338 -7.90 -22.06 5.02
N GLY A 339 -6.96 -22.55 4.22
CA GLY A 339 -6.78 -22.16 2.82
C GLY A 339 -5.36 -21.68 2.53
N ALA A 340 -5.22 -20.64 1.72
CA ALA A 340 -3.91 -20.05 1.41
C ALA A 340 -3.81 -18.67 2.04
N SER A 341 -2.81 -18.43 2.88
CA SER A 341 -2.57 -17.06 3.36
C SER A 341 -2.02 -16.17 2.25
N GLY A 342 -2.13 -14.86 2.43
CA GLY A 342 -1.71 -13.88 1.44
C GLY A 342 -0.19 -13.74 1.37
N ASN A 343 0.32 -13.41 0.19
CA ASN A 343 1.73 -13.04 0.04
C ASN A 343 1.98 -11.65 0.61
N GLY A 344 3.21 -11.40 1.08
CA GLY A 344 3.70 -10.04 1.30
C GLY A 344 3.76 -9.25 0.00
N GLY A 345 3.75 -7.93 0.11
CA GLY A 345 4.03 -7.02 -1.00
C GLY A 345 5.52 -6.75 -1.14
N ASP A 346 5.93 -6.31 -2.32
CA ASP A 346 7.32 -5.97 -2.59
C ASP A 346 7.65 -4.62 -1.96
N GLY A 347 8.90 -4.42 -1.56
CA GLY A 347 9.42 -3.11 -1.16
C GLY A 347 9.56 -2.17 -2.37
N GLY A 348 9.52 -0.87 -2.12
CA GLY A 348 9.67 0.17 -3.13
C GLY A 348 11.13 0.49 -3.46
N TYR A 349 11.37 1.06 -4.62
CA TYR A 349 12.72 1.44 -5.05
C TYR A 349 13.19 2.75 -4.39
N GLY A 350 14.48 2.85 -4.11
CA GLY A 350 15.13 4.09 -3.68
C GLY A 350 16.17 4.55 -4.69
N ASP A 351 15.79 5.47 -5.56
CA ASP A 351 16.63 6.00 -6.63
C ASP A 351 17.18 7.38 -6.25
N ALA A 352 18.51 7.50 -6.19
CA ALA A 352 19.19 8.75 -5.93
C ALA A 352 20.04 9.18 -7.12
N TYR A 353 20.16 10.48 -7.31
CA TYR A 353 21.00 11.09 -8.35
C TYR A 353 21.96 12.11 -7.73
N ASN A 354 23.09 12.35 -8.40
CA ASN A 354 24.25 13.07 -7.87
C ASN A 354 24.79 12.37 -6.60
N VAL A 355 25.02 13.10 -5.50
CA VAL A 355 25.69 12.57 -4.30
C VAL A 355 24.74 11.99 -3.25
N ALA A 356 23.42 12.07 -3.49
CA ALA A 356 22.39 11.54 -2.60
C ALA A 356 22.43 10.00 -2.51
N GLN A 357 21.93 9.46 -1.41
CA GLN A 357 21.91 8.01 -1.17
C GLN A 357 20.58 7.38 -1.60
N GLY A 358 20.63 6.22 -2.25
CA GLY A 358 19.46 5.41 -2.59
C GLY A 358 19.29 4.24 -1.63
N VAL A 359 18.10 4.05 -1.08
CA VAL A 359 17.78 2.93 -0.17
C VAL A 359 16.46 2.30 -0.57
N GLY A 360 16.50 1.05 -1.01
CA GLY A 360 15.31 0.29 -1.33
C GLY A 360 14.57 -0.17 -0.07
N GLY A 361 13.24 -0.22 -0.15
CA GLY A 361 12.41 -0.67 0.96
C GLY A 361 12.44 -2.18 1.14
N PRO A 362 12.33 -2.72 2.37
CA PRO A 362 12.21 -4.15 2.61
C PRO A 362 10.91 -4.73 2.04
N GLY A 363 10.94 -6.00 1.65
CA GLY A 363 9.77 -6.76 1.24
C GLY A 363 8.91 -7.19 2.44
N GLY A 364 7.60 -7.23 2.22
CA GLY A 364 6.61 -7.60 3.22
C GLY A 364 6.64 -9.09 3.57
N ALA A 365 6.36 -9.43 4.83
CA ALA A 365 6.24 -10.83 5.23
C ALA A 365 4.99 -11.51 4.63
N GLY A 366 5.10 -12.81 4.33
CA GLY A 366 3.96 -13.65 3.98
C GLY A 366 3.01 -13.88 5.16
N GLY A 367 1.72 -14.06 4.86
CA GLY A 367 0.70 -14.40 5.84
C GLY A 367 0.86 -15.81 6.40
N LYS A 368 0.30 -16.06 7.57
CA LYS A 368 0.34 -17.34 8.27
C LYS A 368 -0.93 -18.15 8.02
N VAL A 369 -0.81 -19.47 8.07
CA VAL A 369 -1.96 -20.37 7.94
C VAL A 369 -2.04 -21.43 9.04
N GLY A 370 -3.26 -21.77 9.46
CA GLY A 370 -3.51 -22.94 10.31
C GLY A 370 -3.45 -24.25 9.52
N ILE A 371 -4.27 -24.38 8.48
CA ILE A 371 -4.27 -25.52 7.54
C ILE A 371 -4.25 -25.01 6.10
N GLY A 372 -3.28 -25.46 5.31
CA GLY A 372 -3.12 -25.12 3.90
C GLY A 372 -1.72 -24.59 3.53
N ALA A 373 -1.61 -23.44 2.87
CA ALA A 373 -0.32 -22.91 2.42
C ALA A 373 -0.01 -21.53 3.03
N GLY A 374 1.18 -21.42 3.63
CA GLY A 374 1.77 -20.15 4.07
C GLY A 374 2.05 -19.23 2.88
N GLY A 375 1.93 -17.92 3.08
CA GLY A 375 2.13 -16.93 2.03
C GLY A 375 3.60 -16.72 1.72
N HIS A 376 3.94 -16.34 0.50
CA HIS A 376 5.32 -15.96 0.17
C HIS A 376 5.67 -14.60 0.80
N GLY A 377 6.93 -14.42 1.19
CA GLY A 377 7.47 -13.07 1.41
C GLY A 377 7.52 -12.29 0.10
N GLY A 378 7.42 -10.97 0.17
CA GLY A 378 7.65 -10.07 -0.95
C GLY A 378 9.13 -9.79 -1.14
N ASP A 379 9.50 -9.37 -2.35
CA ASP A 379 10.90 -9.06 -2.66
C ASP A 379 11.29 -7.69 -2.10
N GLY A 380 12.56 -7.51 -1.76
CA GLY A 380 13.11 -6.22 -1.38
C GLY A 380 13.24 -5.28 -2.59
N GLY A 381 13.05 -3.98 -2.34
CA GLY A 381 13.18 -2.93 -3.34
C GLY A 381 14.64 -2.70 -3.75
N GLY A 382 14.86 -2.36 -5.02
CA GLY A 382 16.20 -2.02 -5.50
C GLY A 382 16.64 -0.62 -5.07
N ALA A 383 17.94 -0.36 -5.18
CA ALA A 383 18.49 0.97 -5.00
C ALA A 383 19.44 1.35 -6.12
N TYR A 384 19.45 2.63 -6.46
CA TYR A 384 20.34 3.22 -7.43
C TYR A 384 20.93 4.52 -6.87
N SER A 385 22.22 4.77 -7.12
CA SER A 385 22.80 6.11 -6.93
C SER A 385 23.87 6.40 -7.99
N ASP A 386 24.02 7.66 -8.38
CA ASP A 386 25.12 8.08 -9.25
C ASP A 386 26.44 8.07 -8.45
N ASP A 387 26.61 9.01 -7.50
CA ASP A 387 27.85 9.20 -6.72
C ASP A 387 27.71 8.87 -5.23
N GLY A 388 26.47 8.73 -4.73
CA GLY A 388 26.17 8.36 -3.34
C GLY A 388 26.02 6.84 -3.14
N GLY A 389 25.76 6.42 -1.91
CA GLY A 389 25.55 5.00 -1.59
C GLY A 389 24.23 4.46 -2.14
N ALA A 390 24.18 3.18 -2.52
CA ALA A 390 22.97 2.47 -2.93
C ALA A 390 22.78 1.18 -2.11
N PHE A 391 21.67 1.05 -1.39
CA PHE A 391 21.41 -0.07 -0.50
C PHE A 391 20.09 -0.75 -0.85
N GLY A 392 20.14 -1.96 -1.39
CA GLY A 392 18.93 -2.73 -1.69
C GLY A 392 18.21 -3.17 -0.42
N GLY A 393 16.88 -3.25 -0.48
CA GLY A 393 16.05 -3.69 0.64
C GLY A 393 16.10 -5.20 0.86
N ASP A 394 15.91 -5.65 2.10
CA ASP A 394 15.85 -7.07 2.43
C ASP A 394 14.57 -7.72 1.89
N GLY A 395 14.64 -8.99 1.49
CA GLY A 395 13.49 -9.80 1.13
C GLY A 395 12.64 -10.18 2.35
N GLY A 396 11.32 -10.22 2.16
CA GLY A 396 10.36 -10.56 3.19
C GLY A 396 10.41 -12.02 3.61
N ALA A 397 10.14 -12.30 4.88
CA ALA A 397 10.05 -13.68 5.35
C ALA A 397 8.80 -14.40 4.81
N GLY A 398 8.94 -15.69 4.49
CA GLY A 398 7.83 -16.56 4.14
C GLY A 398 6.92 -16.87 5.33
N GLY A 399 5.63 -17.01 5.05
CA GLY A 399 4.57 -17.32 5.99
C GLY A 399 4.65 -18.74 6.56
N SER A 400 4.40 -18.90 7.86
CA SER A 400 4.39 -20.20 8.52
C SER A 400 3.05 -20.92 8.40
N GLY A 401 3.09 -22.24 8.31
CA GLY A 401 1.96 -23.14 8.45
C GLY A 401 1.99 -23.97 9.73
N ALA A 402 0.83 -24.32 10.30
CA ALA A 402 0.70 -25.33 11.36
C ALA A 402 0.59 -26.78 10.82
N ALA A 403 0.04 -27.70 11.63
CA ALA A 403 0.10 -29.18 11.52
C ALA A 403 0.15 -29.79 10.09
N LEU A 404 -0.71 -29.30 9.19
CA LEU A 404 -0.96 -29.88 7.86
C LEU A 404 -0.67 -28.88 6.73
N SER A 405 0.28 -27.96 6.94
CA SER A 405 0.52 -26.86 5.99
C SER A 405 1.96 -26.72 5.56
N SER A 406 2.16 -26.33 4.30
CA SER A 406 3.47 -25.90 3.79
C SER A 406 3.76 -24.47 4.21
N GLY A 407 5.00 -24.17 4.57
CA GLY A 407 5.44 -22.78 4.71
C GLY A 407 5.66 -22.13 3.35
N GLY A 408 5.49 -20.81 3.29
CA GLY A 408 5.79 -20.02 2.08
C GLY A 408 7.28 -19.75 1.93
N ASN A 409 7.74 -19.53 0.70
CA ASN A 409 9.12 -19.11 0.45
C ASN A 409 9.37 -17.68 0.98
N GLY A 410 10.60 -17.37 1.35
CA GLY A 410 11.04 -15.98 1.53
C GLY A 410 11.16 -15.27 0.19
N GLY A 411 11.08 -13.94 0.20
CA GLY A 411 11.33 -13.09 -0.96
C GLY A 411 12.82 -12.85 -1.18
N ASP A 412 13.19 -12.48 -2.40
CA ASP A 412 14.56 -12.13 -2.76
C ASP A 412 14.93 -10.75 -2.21
N GLY A 413 16.21 -10.52 -1.94
CA GLY A 413 16.73 -9.20 -1.59
C GLY A 413 16.86 -8.30 -2.82
N GLY A 414 16.69 -7.00 -2.63
CA GLY A 414 16.79 -6.00 -3.68
C GLY A 414 18.23 -5.80 -4.17
N GLY A 415 18.39 -5.62 -5.48
CA GLY A 415 19.68 -5.27 -6.07
C GLY A 415 20.07 -3.80 -5.84
N SER A 416 21.36 -3.52 -5.85
CA SER A 416 21.89 -2.15 -5.72
C SER A 416 22.92 -1.85 -6.80
N ALA A 417 22.93 -0.62 -7.33
CA ALA A 417 23.95 -0.19 -8.28
C ALA A 417 24.43 1.25 -8.01
N THR A 418 25.75 1.46 -8.11
CA THR A 418 26.40 2.79 -8.08
C THR A 418 27.31 2.98 -9.31
N TRP A 419 27.38 4.20 -9.85
CA TRP A 419 28.21 4.53 -11.02
C TRP A 419 29.45 5.39 -10.70
N GLY A 420 29.50 5.96 -9.50
CA GLY A 420 30.51 6.93 -9.08
C GLY A 420 31.28 6.47 -7.85
N THR A 421 31.48 7.37 -6.89
CA THR A 421 32.28 7.08 -5.68
C THR A 421 31.54 6.32 -4.59
N GLY A 422 30.26 6.07 -4.79
CA GLY A 422 29.36 5.47 -3.82
C GLY A 422 29.53 3.97 -3.64
N GLU A 423 29.12 3.47 -2.47
CA GLU A 423 29.08 2.04 -2.17
C GLU A 423 27.70 1.46 -2.49
N ALA A 424 27.66 0.34 -3.23
CA ALA A 424 26.48 -0.46 -3.47
C ALA A 424 26.48 -1.72 -2.59
N SER A 425 25.36 -1.98 -1.91
CA SER A 425 25.12 -3.24 -1.19
C SER A 425 23.72 -3.77 -1.48
N GLY A 426 23.63 -5.00 -1.99
CA GLY A 426 22.36 -5.67 -2.19
C GLY A 426 21.72 -6.08 -0.86
N GLY A 427 20.40 -6.21 -0.84
CA GLY A 427 19.65 -6.67 0.33
C GLY A 427 19.80 -8.17 0.56
N ALA A 428 19.58 -8.62 1.79
CA ALA A 428 19.56 -10.03 2.12
C ALA A 428 18.27 -10.71 1.62
N GLY A 429 18.36 -11.98 1.22
CA GLY A 429 17.17 -12.78 0.94
C GLY A 429 16.38 -13.13 2.20
N GLY A 430 15.06 -13.16 2.09
CA GLY A 430 14.15 -13.46 3.19
C GLY A 430 14.18 -14.93 3.61
N ALA A 431 13.94 -15.19 4.90
CA ALA A 431 13.87 -16.57 5.39
C ALA A 431 12.62 -17.30 4.86
N GLY A 432 12.75 -18.59 4.56
CA GLY A 432 11.59 -19.44 4.25
C GLY A 432 10.72 -19.73 5.47
N GLY A 433 9.41 -19.77 5.28
CA GLY A 433 8.41 -20.06 6.29
C GLY A 433 8.43 -21.52 6.74
N LYS A 434 8.20 -21.76 8.03
CA LYS A 434 8.14 -23.13 8.58
C LYS A 434 6.83 -23.81 8.18
N GLY A 435 6.93 -25.04 7.69
CA GLY A 435 5.76 -25.91 7.50
C GLY A 435 5.40 -26.68 8.77
N GLY A 436 4.25 -27.33 8.76
CA GLY A 436 3.84 -28.29 9.80
C GLY A 436 4.65 -29.59 9.77
N PRO A 437 4.46 -30.48 10.77
CA PRO A 437 5.06 -31.82 10.82
C PRO A 437 4.85 -32.65 9.55
N LEU A 438 3.82 -32.37 8.74
CA LEU A 438 3.56 -33.04 7.46
C LEU A 438 3.75 -32.13 6.23
N GLY A 439 4.11 -30.86 6.42
CA GLY A 439 4.28 -29.89 5.35
C GLY A 439 5.73 -29.52 5.10
N SER A 440 6.05 -29.07 3.88
CA SER A 440 7.38 -28.59 3.54
C SER A 440 7.68 -27.21 4.14
N THR A 441 8.91 -27.00 4.58
CA THR A 441 9.43 -25.65 4.87
C THR A 441 9.67 -24.92 3.54
N GLY A 442 9.33 -23.64 3.49
CA GLY A 442 9.59 -22.78 2.34
C GLY A 442 11.08 -22.56 2.13
N ARG A 443 11.46 -22.26 0.89
CA ARG A 443 12.85 -21.92 0.57
C ARG A 443 13.17 -20.51 1.05
N PRO A 444 14.40 -20.24 1.54
CA PRO A 444 14.89 -18.88 1.65
C PRO A 444 14.96 -18.20 0.27
N GLY A 445 14.83 -16.88 0.26
CA GLY A 445 15.11 -16.06 -0.91
C GLY A 445 16.61 -15.91 -1.14
N THR A 446 16.95 -15.43 -2.33
CA THR A 446 18.31 -15.09 -2.75
C THR A 446 18.67 -13.68 -2.33
N SER A 447 19.94 -13.43 -2.02
CA SER A 447 20.42 -12.07 -1.77
C SER A 447 20.49 -11.26 -3.07
N GLY A 448 20.28 -9.95 -2.97
CA GLY A 448 20.43 -9.02 -4.08
C GLY A 448 21.87 -8.89 -4.57
N SER A 449 22.03 -8.57 -5.85
CA SER A 449 23.34 -8.26 -6.44
C SER A 449 23.75 -6.81 -6.14
N SER A 450 25.04 -6.59 -5.94
CA SER A 450 25.63 -5.25 -5.82
C SER A 450 26.62 -5.01 -6.96
N ASP A 451 26.41 -3.94 -7.71
CA ASP A 451 27.30 -3.50 -8.79
C ASP A 451 27.93 -2.14 -8.43
N ASN A 452 29.24 -2.15 -8.13
CA ASN A 452 30.06 -0.95 -7.95
C ASN A 452 30.86 -0.73 -9.23
N ASP A 453 30.34 0.05 -10.19
CA ASP A 453 31.07 0.30 -11.44
C ASP A 453 32.05 1.48 -11.26
N VAL A 454 33.06 1.30 -10.41
CA VAL A 454 34.08 2.34 -10.10
C VAL A 454 35.07 2.54 -11.26
N ASP A 455 35.10 1.62 -12.23
CA ASP A 455 36.21 1.50 -13.18
C ASP A 455 35.86 1.86 -14.64
N GLY A 456 34.66 2.36 -14.96
CA GLY A 456 34.33 2.88 -16.30
C GLY A 456 34.65 1.95 -17.50
N ASN A 457 34.96 0.67 -17.25
CA ASN A 457 35.48 -0.28 -18.22
C ASN A 457 34.46 -1.41 -18.38
N ILE A 458 33.37 -1.06 -19.05
CA ILE A 458 32.28 -1.97 -19.42
C ILE A 458 32.83 -3.00 -20.42
N THR A 459 33.37 -4.10 -19.92
CA THR A 459 33.61 -5.32 -20.71
C THR A 459 33.00 -6.58 -20.08
N GLY A 460 32.35 -6.46 -18.91
CA GLY A 460 31.66 -7.56 -18.23
C GLY A 460 30.20 -7.71 -18.66
N THR A 461 29.93 -8.63 -19.58
CA THR A 461 28.59 -9.00 -20.04
C THR A 461 27.90 -9.92 -19.03
N THR A 462 27.31 -9.40 -17.95
CA THR A 462 26.12 -9.96 -17.24
C THR A 462 25.88 -9.27 -15.90
N ALA A 463 25.14 -8.16 -15.92
CA ALA A 463 24.20 -7.71 -14.89
C ALA A 463 23.87 -6.23 -15.16
N LYS A 464 23.16 -5.95 -16.26
CA LYS A 464 22.27 -4.79 -16.18
C LYS A 464 21.12 -5.26 -15.31
N ALA A 465 20.99 -4.73 -14.09
CA ALA A 465 19.67 -4.52 -13.54
C ALA A 465 18.88 -3.83 -14.65
N SER A 466 18.00 -4.57 -15.32
CA SER A 466 17.27 -4.04 -16.45
C SER A 466 16.44 -2.90 -15.91
N LYS A 467 16.84 -1.65 -16.17
CA LYS A 467 15.95 -0.48 -16.09
C LYS A 467 14.60 -0.95 -16.61
N PRO A 468 13.54 -1.00 -15.78
CA PRO A 468 12.21 -1.15 -16.33
C PRO A 468 12.07 0.06 -17.23
N SER A 469 12.03 -0.17 -18.54
CA SER A 469 11.67 0.89 -19.46
C SER A 469 10.39 1.50 -18.92
N ALA A 470 10.40 2.80 -18.64
CA ALA A 470 9.22 3.59 -18.36
C ALA A 470 8.29 3.53 -19.58
N LYS A 471 7.63 2.40 -19.77
CA LYS A 471 6.40 2.29 -20.52
C LYS A 471 5.34 2.59 -19.48
N ALA A 472 4.94 3.85 -19.46
CA ALA A 472 3.72 4.33 -18.82
C ALA A 472 2.69 3.21 -18.77
N SER A 473 2.43 2.69 -17.57
CA SER A 473 1.20 2.00 -17.28
C SER A 473 0.10 3.03 -17.53
N LYS A 474 -0.44 3.03 -18.75
CA LYS A 474 -1.77 3.56 -19.00
C LYS A 474 -2.69 2.76 -18.10
N SER A 475 -2.94 3.32 -16.92
CA SER A 475 -4.12 3.04 -16.11
C SER A 475 -5.30 2.97 -17.07
N ALA A 476 -5.91 1.80 -17.16
CA ALA A 476 -7.12 1.58 -17.92
C ALA A 476 -8.27 2.27 -17.16
N ALA A 477 -8.34 3.59 -17.30
CA ALA A 477 -9.58 4.31 -17.12
C ALA A 477 -10.55 3.82 -18.19
N ASN A 478 -11.43 2.90 -17.81
CA ASN A 478 -12.59 2.52 -18.63
C ASN A 478 -13.56 3.71 -18.66
N GLY A 479 -13.38 4.60 -19.65
CA GLY A 479 -14.40 5.53 -20.11
C GLY A 479 -15.05 4.98 -21.40
N PRO A 480 -16.39 4.90 -21.51
CA PRO A 480 -17.06 4.31 -22.67
C PRO A 480 -17.08 5.29 -23.86
N ASP A 481 -16.33 4.96 -24.91
CA ASP A 481 -16.46 5.60 -26.22
C ASP A 481 -17.83 5.26 -26.84
N SER A 482 -18.71 6.26 -26.80
CA SER A 482 -19.95 6.30 -27.56
C SER A 482 -19.64 6.63 -29.02
N ALA A 483 -19.44 5.61 -29.85
CA ALA A 483 -19.35 5.77 -31.30
C ALA A 483 -20.73 6.07 -31.90
N ALA A 484 -21.13 7.35 -31.88
CA ALA A 484 -22.24 7.86 -32.68
C ALA A 484 -21.83 7.91 -34.16
N LYS A 485 -22.27 6.90 -34.90
CA LYS A 485 -22.15 6.77 -36.35
C LYS A 485 -23.12 7.76 -37.02
N ALA A 486 -22.62 8.91 -37.46
CA ALA A 486 -23.41 9.82 -38.31
C ALA A 486 -23.53 9.27 -39.76
N PRO A 487 -24.72 9.31 -40.38
CA PRO A 487 -24.92 8.83 -41.75
C PRO A 487 -24.47 9.86 -42.80
N LYS A 488 -23.78 9.35 -43.84
CA LYS A 488 -23.54 10.06 -45.10
C LYS A 488 -24.88 10.29 -45.81
N SER A 489 -25.29 11.54 -45.98
CA SER A 489 -26.27 11.95 -46.98
C SER A 489 -25.62 12.86 -48.01
N ALA A 490 -25.58 12.38 -49.25
CA ALA A 490 -25.28 13.16 -50.44
C ALA A 490 -26.53 13.92 -50.89
N ALA A 491 -26.42 15.23 -51.19
CA ALA A 491 -27.24 15.91 -52.18
C ALA A 491 -26.76 17.35 -52.48
N LYS A 492 -26.38 17.57 -53.74
CA LYS A 492 -26.75 18.69 -54.63
C LYS A 492 -26.75 20.15 -54.11
N GLY A 493 -26.07 21.00 -54.90
CA GLY A 493 -26.55 22.35 -55.25
C GLY A 493 -25.43 23.40 -55.26
N LYS A 494 -24.80 23.68 -56.40
CA LYS A 494 -25.08 24.80 -57.33
C LYS A 494 -24.81 26.22 -56.78
N ARG A 495 -23.82 26.85 -57.45
CA ARG A 495 -23.72 28.27 -57.88
C ARG A 495 -23.49 29.35 -56.82
N GLY A 496 -22.54 30.22 -57.16
CA GLY A 496 -22.17 31.47 -56.51
C GLY A 496 -20.74 31.77 -56.90
#